data_AF-A0A8T5T690-F1
#
_entry.id   AF-A0A8T5T690-F1
#
_cell.length_a   1.000
_cell.length_b   1.000
_cell.length_c   1.000
_cell.angle_alpha   90.00
_cell.angle_beta   90.00
_cell.angle_gamma   90.00
#
_symmetry.space_group_name_H-M   'P 1'
#
loop_
_entity.id
_entity.type
_entity.pdbx_description
1 polymer ?
#
loop_
_entity_poly.entity_id
_entity_poly.type
_entity_poly.pdbx_seq_one_letter_code
_entity_poly.pdbx_strand_id
1 'polypeptide(L)'
;MVISNQNVKEKARELTARVVGVASVDRWKEAPEEVQPELVLPGAKSVIVFGVPIPRGMVETIPGHLWSREHGHLMGGKVDEISTELAYWLEDEGFKSCPIGGLSIPKVTYYTFSKALGEVPYKDFEFYKPGGIALNMAGVAAGIGTLGKSGNLLVPKYGPNIIIPWC
;
A
#
# COMPACT_ATOMS: atom_id res chain seq x y z
N MET A 1 -9.24 20.69 -14.17
CA MET A 1 -10.14 19.52 -14.28
C MET A 1 -10.45 19.00 -12.88
N VAL A 2 -11.58 18.31 -12.66
CA VAL A 2 -11.89 17.69 -11.35
C VAL A 2 -11.98 16.18 -11.56
N ILE A 3 -11.06 15.42 -10.94
CA ILE A 3 -11.13 13.96 -10.90
C ILE A 3 -12.02 13.55 -9.72
N SER A 4 -13.07 12.80 -9.99
CA SER A 4 -13.91 12.24 -8.94
C SER A 4 -13.36 10.91 -8.41
N ASN A 5 -13.81 10.51 -7.22
CA ASN A 5 -13.52 9.17 -6.69
C ASN A 5 -13.97 8.05 -7.64
N GLN A 6 -15.00 8.30 -8.46
CA GLN A 6 -15.49 7.31 -9.41
C GLN A 6 -14.50 7.11 -10.57
N ASN A 7 -13.93 8.20 -11.10
CA ASN A 7 -12.91 8.13 -12.16
C ASN A 7 -11.67 7.36 -11.69
N VAL A 8 -11.20 7.62 -10.46
CA VAL A 8 -10.08 6.88 -9.87
C VAL A 8 -10.37 5.38 -9.79
N LYS A 9 -11.59 5.01 -9.34
CA LYS A 9 -12.00 3.61 -9.22
C LYS A 9 -12.10 2.94 -10.59
N GLU A 10 -12.57 3.64 -11.60
CA GLU A 10 -12.65 3.14 -12.98
C GLU A 10 -11.25 2.91 -13.55
N LYS A 11 -10.37 3.91 -13.47
CA LYS A 11 -9.00 3.80 -13.95
C LYS A 11 -8.22 2.67 -13.28
N ALA A 12 -8.30 2.57 -11.94
CA ALA A 12 -7.63 1.50 -11.22
C ALA A 12 -8.19 0.10 -11.59
N ARG A 13 -9.48 -0.02 -11.91
CA ARG A 13 -10.07 -1.29 -12.39
C ARG A 13 -9.64 -1.64 -13.80
N GLU A 14 -9.48 -0.65 -14.69
CA GLU A 14 -8.87 -0.85 -16.02
C GLU A 14 -7.44 -1.41 -15.87
N LEU A 15 -6.70 -0.92 -14.88
CA LEU A 15 -5.38 -1.44 -14.48
C LEU A 15 -5.45 -2.77 -13.69
N THR A 16 -6.58 -3.46 -13.70
CA THR A 16 -6.79 -4.79 -13.08
C THR A 16 -6.90 -4.84 -11.55
N ALA A 17 -6.95 -3.70 -10.85
CA ALA A 17 -7.28 -3.68 -9.43
C ALA A 17 -8.72 -4.18 -9.20
N ARG A 18 -8.92 -4.99 -8.16
CA ARG A 18 -10.24 -5.59 -7.87
C ARG A 18 -10.98 -4.88 -6.74
N VAL A 19 -10.25 -4.19 -5.88
CA VAL A 19 -10.79 -3.38 -4.79
C VAL A 19 -10.06 -2.05 -4.81
N VAL A 20 -10.80 -0.96 -4.64
CA VAL A 20 -10.27 0.40 -4.69
C VAL A 20 -11.05 1.27 -3.71
N GLY A 21 -10.33 2.01 -2.89
CA GLY A 21 -10.84 3.00 -1.97
C GLY A 21 -10.01 4.27 -2.03
N VAL A 22 -10.62 5.38 -1.62
CA VAL A 22 -9.97 6.70 -1.57
C VAL A 22 -10.27 7.28 -0.20
N ALA A 23 -9.23 7.69 0.51
CA ALA A 23 -9.32 8.32 1.83
C ALA A 23 -8.83 9.77 1.74
N SER A 24 -9.48 10.70 2.45
CA SER A 24 -8.88 12.00 2.77
C SER A 24 -7.71 11.79 3.74
N VAL A 25 -6.65 12.59 3.60
CA VAL A 25 -5.55 12.62 4.57
C VAL A 25 -6.01 12.96 6.00
N ASP A 26 -7.19 13.59 6.16
CA ASP A 26 -7.81 13.83 7.47
C ASP A 26 -8.00 12.55 8.30
N ARG A 27 -8.06 11.38 7.67
CA ARG A 27 -8.16 10.08 8.34
C ARG A 27 -6.90 9.70 9.12
N TRP A 28 -5.78 10.39 8.89
CA TRP A 28 -4.51 10.20 9.58
C TRP A 28 -4.28 11.17 10.74
N LYS A 29 -5.25 12.03 11.11
CA LYS A 29 -5.10 13.01 12.21
C LYS A 29 -4.64 12.40 13.54
N GLU A 30 -5.13 11.21 13.85
CA GLU A 30 -4.79 10.47 15.08
C GLU A 30 -3.66 9.45 14.86
N ALA A 31 -3.12 9.34 13.64
CA ALA A 31 -2.00 8.46 13.35
C ALA A 31 -0.69 9.10 13.85
N PRO A 32 0.32 8.29 14.21
CA PRO A 32 1.65 8.80 14.55
C PRO A 32 2.21 9.73 13.46
N GLU A 33 2.99 10.73 13.86
CA GLU A 33 3.54 11.73 12.95
C GLU A 33 4.42 11.08 11.87
N GLU A 34 5.10 9.99 12.20
CA GLU A 34 6.05 9.28 11.35
C GLU A 34 5.41 8.53 10.18
N VAL A 35 4.08 8.38 10.18
CA VAL A 35 3.30 7.67 9.15
C VAL A 35 2.28 8.56 8.44
N GLN A 36 2.45 9.88 8.55
CA GLN A 36 1.59 10.85 7.90
C GLN A 36 1.81 10.84 6.37
N PRO A 37 0.75 10.82 5.54
CA PRO A 37 0.86 10.84 4.09
C PRO A 37 1.66 12.04 3.56
N GLU A 38 1.58 13.19 4.24
CA GLU A 38 2.29 14.41 3.89
C GLU A 38 3.83 14.29 3.99
N LEU A 39 4.34 13.34 4.78
CA LEU A 39 5.77 13.03 4.80
C LEU A 39 6.24 12.32 3.52
N VAL A 40 5.35 11.54 2.90
CA VAL A 40 5.61 10.92 1.59
C VAL A 40 5.46 11.95 0.48
N LEU A 41 4.35 12.68 0.48
CA LEU A 41 4.05 13.69 -0.53
C LEU A 41 3.58 15.00 0.14
N PRO A 42 4.45 16.03 0.24
CA PRO A 42 4.08 17.30 0.83
C PRO A 42 2.86 17.91 0.13
N GLY A 43 1.82 18.22 0.91
CA GLY A 43 0.57 18.78 0.41
C GLY A 43 -0.45 17.74 -0.09
N ALA A 44 -0.22 16.45 0.14
CA ALA A 44 -1.17 15.37 -0.15
C ALA A 44 -2.57 15.70 0.41
N LYS A 45 -3.61 15.37 -0.37
CA LYS A 45 -5.02 15.58 0.00
C LYS A 45 -5.80 14.27 0.14
N SER A 46 -5.33 13.23 -0.55
CA SER A 46 -5.95 11.93 -0.53
C SER A 46 -4.94 10.82 -0.67
N VAL A 47 -5.30 9.65 -0.16
CA VAL A 47 -4.58 8.38 -0.35
C VAL A 47 -5.50 7.46 -1.12
N ILE A 48 -5.00 6.92 -2.24
CA ILE A 48 -5.71 5.93 -3.05
C ILE A 48 -5.16 4.56 -2.66
N VAL A 49 -6.05 3.66 -2.24
CA VAL A 49 -5.67 2.30 -1.86
C VAL A 49 -6.39 1.34 -2.77
N PHE A 50 -5.65 0.42 -3.37
CA PHE A 50 -6.19 -0.61 -4.24
C PHE A 50 -5.59 -1.96 -3.91
N GLY A 51 -6.27 -3.02 -4.33
CA GLY A 51 -5.81 -4.38 -4.07
C GLY A 51 -6.09 -5.37 -5.21
N VAL A 52 -5.19 -6.34 -5.33
CA VAL A 52 -5.24 -7.44 -6.29
C VAL A 52 -5.32 -8.76 -5.50
N PRO A 53 -6.35 -9.59 -5.71
CA PRO A 53 -6.50 -10.83 -4.98
C PRO A 53 -5.42 -11.82 -5.38
N ILE A 54 -4.91 -12.55 -4.40
CA ILE A 54 -3.92 -13.60 -4.63
C ILE A 54 -4.66 -14.78 -5.29
N PRO A 55 -4.12 -15.36 -6.38
CA PRO A 55 -4.72 -16.52 -7.01
C PRO A 55 -4.92 -17.67 -6.01
N ARG A 56 -6.12 -18.25 -5.97
CA ARG A 56 -6.46 -19.33 -5.03
C ARG A 56 -5.50 -20.51 -5.12
N GLY A 57 -5.10 -20.91 -6.33
CA GLY A 57 -4.13 -21.99 -6.54
C GLY A 57 -2.77 -21.70 -5.92
N MET A 58 -2.37 -20.43 -5.78
CA MET A 58 -1.15 -20.05 -5.05
C MET A 58 -1.35 -20.23 -3.54
N VAL A 59 -2.49 -19.79 -2.99
CA VAL A 59 -2.82 -19.93 -1.56
C VAL A 59 -2.89 -21.40 -1.12
N GLU A 60 -3.41 -22.28 -1.97
CA GLU A 60 -3.51 -23.72 -1.68
C GLU A 60 -2.14 -24.44 -1.60
N THR A 61 -1.05 -23.78 -2.00
CA THR A 61 0.32 -24.32 -1.86
C THR A 61 0.99 -24.00 -0.52
N ILE A 62 0.29 -23.33 0.40
CA ILE A 62 0.84 -22.98 1.71
C ILE A 62 0.79 -24.19 2.66
N PRO A 63 1.88 -24.48 3.41
CA PRO A 63 3.21 -23.89 3.30
C PRO A 63 4.00 -24.50 2.13
N GLY A 64 4.69 -23.65 1.35
CA GLY A 64 5.47 -24.11 0.21
C GLY A 64 6.48 -23.07 -0.26
N HIS A 65 7.61 -23.51 -0.81
CA HIS A 65 8.68 -22.61 -1.27
C HIS A 65 8.23 -21.70 -2.43
N LEU A 66 7.33 -22.19 -3.30
CA LEU A 66 6.74 -21.41 -4.39
C LEU A 66 5.88 -20.27 -3.86
N TRP A 67 5.10 -20.49 -2.78
CA TRP A 67 4.42 -19.40 -2.10
C TRP A 67 5.41 -18.33 -1.68
N SER A 68 6.43 -18.69 -0.89
CA SER A 68 7.38 -17.71 -0.35
C SER A 68 8.11 -16.91 -1.43
N ARG A 69 8.40 -17.52 -2.59
CA ARG A 69 9.10 -16.85 -3.69
C ARG A 69 8.17 -16.07 -4.61
N GLU A 70 7.14 -16.72 -5.12
CA GLU A 70 6.31 -16.20 -6.21
C GLU A 70 5.22 -15.25 -5.71
N HIS A 71 4.74 -15.42 -4.46
CA HIS A 71 3.75 -14.52 -3.89
C HIS A 71 4.25 -13.07 -3.89
N GLY A 72 5.40 -12.82 -3.26
CA GLY A 72 5.95 -11.47 -3.17
C GLY A 72 6.35 -10.92 -4.53
N HIS A 73 7.01 -11.73 -5.36
CA HIS A 73 7.52 -11.27 -6.65
C HIS A 73 6.42 -10.96 -7.66
N LEU A 74 5.51 -11.91 -7.92
CA LEU A 74 4.47 -11.74 -8.94
C LEU A 74 3.39 -10.75 -8.48
N MET A 75 2.93 -10.88 -7.24
CA MET A 75 1.85 -10.04 -6.74
C MET A 75 2.35 -8.63 -6.41
N GLY A 76 3.57 -8.51 -5.88
CA GLY A 76 4.22 -7.22 -5.60
C GLY A 76 4.46 -6.43 -6.88
N GLY A 77 5.10 -7.04 -7.89
CA GLY A 77 5.30 -6.38 -9.19
C GLY A 77 4.00 -5.92 -9.84
N LYS A 78 2.92 -6.70 -9.68
CA LYS A 78 1.60 -6.32 -10.20
C LYS A 78 1.00 -5.10 -9.51
N VAL A 79 1.12 -4.96 -8.18
CA VAL A 79 0.64 -3.75 -7.50
C VAL A 79 1.54 -2.54 -7.77
N ASP A 80 2.84 -2.76 -7.95
CA ASP A 80 3.80 -1.71 -8.31
C ASP A 80 3.49 -1.10 -9.69
N GLU A 81 3.20 -1.96 -10.67
CA GLU A 81 2.79 -1.53 -12.00
C GLU A 81 1.52 -0.69 -11.95
N ILE A 82 0.49 -1.16 -11.24
CA ILE A 82 -0.77 -0.39 -11.06
C ILE A 82 -0.50 0.94 -10.36
N SER A 83 0.34 0.95 -9.33
CA SER A 83 0.71 2.16 -8.57
C SER A 83 1.34 3.21 -9.49
N THR A 84 2.28 2.76 -10.32
CA THR A 84 3.03 3.60 -11.25
C THR A 84 2.14 4.14 -12.37
N GLU A 85 1.35 3.28 -13.01
CA GLU A 85 0.44 3.68 -14.09
C GLU A 85 -0.67 4.61 -13.62
N LEU A 86 -1.18 4.40 -12.40
CA LEU A 86 -2.17 5.30 -11.80
C LEU A 86 -1.55 6.65 -11.46
N ALA A 87 -0.28 6.67 -11.01
CA ALA A 87 0.46 7.89 -10.75
C ALA A 87 0.66 8.72 -12.02
N TYR A 88 1.11 8.09 -13.11
CA TYR A 88 1.26 8.75 -14.41
C TYR A 88 -0.06 9.30 -14.94
N TRP A 89 -1.13 8.52 -14.86
CA TRP A 89 -2.45 9.01 -15.26
C TRP A 89 -2.88 10.25 -14.45
N LEU A 90 -2.66 10.27 -13.13
CA LEU A 90 -2.96 11.46 -12.32
C LEU A 90 -2.11 12.67 -12.73
N GLU A 91 -0.82 12.46 -13.02
CA GLU A 91 0.10 13.51 -13.45
C GLU A 91 -0.27 14.08 -14.82
N ASP A 92 -0.67 13.24 -15.78
CA ASP A 92 -1.16 13.65 -17.10
C ASP A 92 -2.42 14.53 -16.98
N GLU A 93 -3.26 14.27 -15.98
CA GLU A 93 -4.44 15.08 -15.66
C GLU A 93 -4.13 16.33 -14.81
N GLY A 94 -2.84 16.58 -14.52
CA GLY A 94 -2.34 17.76 -13.82
C GLY A 94 -2.29 17.65 -12.30
N PHE A 95 -2.38 16.44 -11.74
CA PHE A 95 -2.31 16.20 -10.30
C PHE A 95 -0.96 15.60 -9.91
N LYS A 96 -0.30 16.20 -8.91
CA LYS A 96 0.90 15.60 -8.33
C LYS A 96 0.53 14.31 -7.59
N SER A 97 1.21 13.22 -7.90
CA SER A 97 1.00 11.93 -7.26
C SER A 97 2.35 11.30 -6.87
N CYS A 98 2.34 10.33 -5.96
CA CYS A 98 3.53 9.58 -5.58
C CYS A 98 3.13 8.10 -5.48
N PRO A 99 3.66 7.23 -6.35
CA PRO A 99 3.36 5.81 -6.27
C PRO A 99 4.01 5.23 -5.02
N ILE A 100 3.25 4.41 -4.30
CA ILE A 100 3.75 3.62 -3.17
C ILE A 100 3.75 2.16 -3.61
N GLY A 101 4.89 1.50 -3.44
CA GLY A 101 5.09 0.14 -3.87
C GLY A 101 4.64 -0.92 -2.88
N GLY A 102 4.50 -2.13 -3.42
CA GLY A 102 4.44 -3.43 -2.76
C GLY A 102 5.35 -3.54 -1.56
N LEU A 103 6.60 -3.13 -1.60
CA LEU A 103 7.49 -3.38 -0.45
C LEU A 103 7.66 -2.17 0.46
N SER A 104 6.69 -1.26 0.48
CA SER A 104 6.79 0.00 1.21
C SER A 104 6.40 -0.16 2.67
N ILE A 105 7.41 -0.17 3.53
CA ILE A 105 7.26 -0.18 4.98
C ILE A 105 7.59 1.21 5.51
N PRO A 106 6.82 1.78 6.47
CA PRO A 106 7.24 2.99 7.16
C PRO A 106 8.66 2.88 7.72
N LYS A 107 9.44 3.95 7.56
CA LYS A 107 10.84 4.01 8.04
C LYS A 107 10.96 3.53 9.49
N VAL A 108 10.07 4.02 10.36
CA VAL A 108 10.07 3.69 11.81
C VAL A 108 9.86 2.19 12.05
N THR A 109 8.99 1.56 11.27
CA THR A 109 8.69 0.13 11.38
C THR A 109 9.89 -0.70 10.93
N TYR A 110 10.46 -0.38 9.76
CA TYR A 110 11.63 -1.09 9.24
C TYR A 110 12.84 -0.95 10.16
N TYR A 111 13.09 0.25 10.70
CA TYR A 111 14.15 0.49 11.67
C TYR A 111 13.99 -0.35 12.94
N THR A 112 12.77 -0.38 13.50
CA THR A 112 12.44 -1.13 14.71
C THR A 112 12.74 -2.62 14.52
N PHE A 113 12.28 -3.20 13.40
CA PHE A 113 12.53 -4.61 13.10
C PHE A 113 14.01 -4.90 12.91
N SER A 114 14.72 -4.12 12.11
CA SER A 114 16.16 -4.34 11.89
C SER A 114 16.96 -4.24 13.18
N LYS A 115 16.68 -3.23 14.02
CA LYS A 115 17.34 -3.11 15.34
C LYS A 115 17.07 -4.31 16.24
N ALA A 116 15.84 -4.82 16.26
CA ALA A 116 15.49 -6.01 17.03
C ALA A 116 16.25 -7.26 16.55
N LEU A 117 16.62 -7.30 15.27
CA LEU A 117 17.46 -8.35 14.67
C LEU A 117 18.97 -8.10 14.82
N GLY A 118 19.38 -7.01 15.49
CA GLY A 118 20.79 -6.66 15.68
C GLY A 118 21.42 -5.93 14.48
N GLU A 119 20.61 -5.45 13.54
CA GLU A 119 21.06 -4.76 12.33
C GLU A 119 20.61 -3.30 12.32
N VAL A 120 21.38 -2.44 11.64
CA VAL A 120 20.90 -1.13 11.17
C VAL A 120 20.86 -1.23 9.65
N PRO A 121 19.73 -0.92 8.97
CA PRO A 121 19.56 -1.33 7.59
C PRO A 121 20.60 -0.78 6.61
N TYR A 122 21.19 0.38 6.94
CA TYR A 122 22.37 0.93 6.28
C TYR A 122 23.00 2.01 7.18
N LYS A 123 24.26 2.38 6.93
CA LYS A 123 25.04 3.30 7.78
C LYS A 123 24.35 4.66 8.01
N ASP A 124 23.64 5.14 7.00
CA ASP A 124 23.02 6.46 7.01
C ASP A 124 21.52 6.44 7.36
N PHE A 125 20.98 5.35 7.93
CA PHE A 125 19.53 5.17 8.16
C PHE A 125 18.86 6.31 8.91
N GLU A 126 19.57 6.86 9.86
CA GLU A 126 19.05 7.94 10.70
C GLU A 126 18.85 9.23 9.89
N PHE A 127 19.64 9.46 8.83
CA PHE A 127 19.59 10.67 7.99
C PHE A 127 18.44 10.69 6.98
N TYR A 128 17.80 9.56 6.69
CA TYR A 128 16.66 9.55 5.77
C TYR A 128 15.46 10.21 6.42
N LYS A 129 14.66 10.94 5.64
CA LYS A 129 13.44 11.55 6.18
C LYS A 129 12.49 10.47 6.70
N PRO A 130 11.79 10.70 7.83
CA PRO A 130 10.65 9.88 8.21
C PRO A 130 9.64 9.84 7.08
N GLY A 131 8.89 8.75 6.98
CA GLY A 131 7.90 8.58 5.93
C GLY A 131 7.57 7.12 5.64
N GLY A 132 6.56 6.97 4.80
CA GLY A 132 5.89 5.71 4.50
C GLY A 132 4.49 5.68 5.12
N ILE A 133 3.66 4.77 4.65
CA ILE A 133 2.28 4.63 5.09
C ILE A 133 2.11 3.23 5.65
N ALA A 134 1.41 3.09 6.78
CA ALA A 134 0.96 1.77 7.25
C ALA A 134 -0.18 1.30 6.34
N LEU A 135 0.13 0.46 5.34
CA LEU A 135 -0.77 0.20 4.21
C LEU A 135 -2.04 -0.56 4.60
N ASN A 136 -1.96 -1.45 5.60
CA ASN A 136 -3.14 -2.09 6.18
C ASN A 136 -4.10 -1.06 6.81
N MET A 137 -3.58 -0.10 7.57
CA MET A 137 -4.35 1.00 8.16
C MET A 137 -4.89 1.95 7.09
N ALA A 138 -4.12 2.20 6.03
CA ALA A 138 -4.60 2.95 4.87
C ALA A 138 -5.80 2.26 4.22
N GLY A 139 -5.78 0.93 4.13
CA GLY A 139 -6.92 0.15 3.64
C GLY A 139 -8.18 0.31 4.51
N VAL A 140 -8.01 0.36 5.83
CA VAL A 140 -9.12 0.67 6.75
C VAL A 140 -9.62 2.11 6.55
N ALA A 141 -8.72 3.08 6.48
CA ALA A 141 -9.05 4.49 6.27
C ALA A 141 -9.78 4.73 4.94
N ALA A 142 -9.40 3.99 3.89
CA ALA A 142 -10.01 4.01 2.56
C ALA A 142 -11.31 3.20 2.46
N GLY A 143 -11.70 2.50 3.54
CA GLY A 143 -12.94 1.74 3.63
C GLY A 143 -12.96 0.47 2.77
N ILE A 144 -11.79 -0.08 2.42
CA ILE A 144 -11.71 -1.32 1.63
C ILE A 144 -11.74 -2.58 2.48
N GLY A 145 -11.55 -2.46 3.80
CA GLY A 145 -11.54 -3.60 4.71
C GLY A 145 -11.41 -3.20 6.18
N THR A 146 -11.19 -4.21 7.04
CA THR A 146 -11.00 -4.06 8.49
C THR A 146 -9.78 -4.84 8.94
N LEU A 147 -9.15 -4.49 10.06
CA LEU A 147 -8.07 -5.31 10.61
C LEU A 147 -8.58 -6.63 11.19
N GLY A 148 -7.92 -7.73 10.83
CA GLY A 148 -8.08 -9.02 11.48
C GLY A 148 -7.22 -9.15 12.74
N LYS A 149 -7.44 -10.22 13.51
CA LYS A 149 -6.65 -10.52 14.72
C LYS A 149 -5.15 -10.70 14.45
N SER A 150 -4.78 -11.06 13.23
CA SER A 150 -3.37 -11.19 12.81
C SER A 150 -2.72 -9.86 12.43
N GLY A 151 -3.44 -8.74 12.46
CA GLY A 151 -2.97 -7.44 11.95
C GLY A 151 -3.09 -7.29 10.42
N ASN A 152 -3.49 -8.35 9.70
CA ASN A 152 -3.74 -8.27 8.26
C ASN A 152 -5.06 -7.56 7.96
N LEU A 153 -5.09 -6.85 6.83
CA LEU A 153 -6.31 -6.28 6.29
C LEU A 153 -7.24 -7.40 5.79
N LEU A 154 -8.48 -7.40 6.25
CA LEU A 154 -9.55 -8.28 5.80
C LEU A 154 -10.46 -7.52 4.86
N VAL A 155 -10.45 -7.92 3.59
CA VAL A 155 -11.26 -7.29 2.54
C VAL A 155 -12.50 -8.16 2.27
N PRO A 156 -13.71 -7.59 2.14
CA PRO A 156 -14.89 -8.35 1.76
C PRO A 156 -14.64 -9.21 0.52
N LYS A 157 -15.17 -10.43 0.49
CA LYS A 157 -14.96 -11.46 -0.56
C LYS A 157 -13.57 -12.11 -0.61
N TYR A 158 -12.50 -11.41 -0.26
CA TYR A 158 -11.12 -11.91 -0.40
C TYR A 158 -10.46 -12.30 0.92
N GLY A 159 -11.00 -11.85 2.05
CA GLY A 159 -10.38 -12.05 3.36
C GLY A 159 -8.98 -11.43 3.41
N PRO A 160 -7.98 -12.12 3.98
CA PRO A 160 -6.59 -11.65 3.98
C PRO A 160 -5.84 -11.96 2.67
N ASN A 161 -6.45 -12.67 1.71
CA ASN A 161 -5.78 -13.14 0.50
C ASN A 161 -5.82 -12.09 -0.63
N ILE A 162 -5.37 -10.88 -0.31
CA ILE A 162 -5.29 -9.76 -1.22
C ILE A 162 -3.98 -9.04 -0.98
N ILE A 163 -3.28 -8.72 -2.07
CA ILE A 163 -2.15 -7.82 -2.00
C ILE A 163 -2.66 -6.40 -2.22
N ILE A 164 -2.39 -5.53 -1.28
CA ILE A 164 -2.32 -4.08 -1.50
C ILE A 164 -0.84 -3.77 -1.73
N PRO A 165 -0.42 -2.58 -2.21
CA PRO A 165 0.95 -2.14 -1.98
C PRO A 165 1.33 -2.52 -0.53
N TRP A 166 2.31 -3.39 -0.36
CA TRP A 166 2.45 -4.37 0.73
C TRP A 166 3.20 -3.82 1.94
N CYS A 167 2.91 -4.42 3.08
CA CYS A 167 3.34 -4.07 4.43
C CYS A 167 4.59 -4.84 4.86
#